data_AF-A0A498EGB0-F1
#
_entry.id   AF-A0A498EGB0-F1
#
_cell.length_a   1.000
_cell.length_b   1.000
_cell.length_c   1.000
_cell.angle_alpha   90.00
_cell.angle_beta   90.00
_cell.angle_gamma   90.00
#
_symmetry.space_group_name_H-M   'P 1'
#
loop_
_entity.id
_entity.type
_entity.pdbx_description
1 polymer ?
#
loop_
_entity_poly.entity_id
_entity_poly.type
_entity_poly.pdbx_seq_one_letter_code
_entity_poly.pdbx_strand_id
1 'polypeptide(L)'
;VMSGFAELETDLNRERTLEGLNEAKARGRKGGRPGVTEDVKNYVMYLYDNTKLSGNEIANKTGVSRSTVYRIKREYERSKGAN
;
A
#
# COMPACT_ATOMS: atom_id res chain seq x y z
N VAL A 1 -1.66 8.68 -43.19
CA VAL A 1 -0.53 7.70 -43.31
C VAL A 1 0.33 7.67 -42.04
N MET A 2 0.68 8.80 -41.42
CA MET A 2 1.48 8.83 -40.18
C MET A 2 0.79 8.28 -38.90
N SER A 3 -0.55 8.28 -38.81
CA SER A 3 -1.27 7.86 -37.58
C SER A 3 -1.08 6.36 -37.25
N GLY A 4 -1.16 5.49 -38.26
CA GLY A 4 -1.07 4.04 -38.03
C GLY A 4 0.33 3.56 -37.61
N PHE A 5 1.38 4.30 -37.96
CA PHE A 5 2.74 4.01 -37.53
C PHE A 5 2.97 4.44 -36.06
N ALA A 6 2.43 5.60 -35.68
CA ALA A 6 2.51 6.11 -34.31
C ALA A 6 1.76 5.21 -33.31
N GLU A 7 0.63 4.63 -33.72
CA GLU A 7 -0.13 3.65 -32.92
C GLU A 7 0.67 2.36 -32.71
N LEU A 8 1.25 1.82 -33.80
CA LEU A 8 2.10 0.62 -33.75
C LEU A 8 3.30 0.77 -32.80
N GLU A 9 4.00 1.90 -32.85
CA GLU A 9 5.12 2.18 -31.97
C GLU A 9 4.69 2.32 -30.50
N THR A 10 3.52 2.92 -30.26
CA THR A 10 2.97 3.07 -28.90
C THR A 10 2.62 1.71 -28.30
N ASP A 11 2.00 0.83 -29.08
CA ASP A 11 1.63 -0.51 -28.64
C ASP A 11 2.87 -1.36 -28.34
N LEU A 12 3.90 -1.30 -29.19
CA LEU A 12 5.19 -1.96 -28.96
C LEU A 12 5.86 -1.50 -27.65
N ASN A 13 5.84 -0.19 -27.37
CA ASN A 13 6.40 0.34 -26.13
C ASN A 13 5.59 -0.08 -24.90
N ARG A 14 4.27 -0.18 -25.04
CA ARG A 14 3.37 -0.66 -23.98
C ARG A 14 3.61 -2.14 -23.67
N GLU A 15 3.75 -2.99 -24.68
CA GLU A 15 4.06 -4.41 -24.49
C GLU A 15 5.38 -4.59 -23.73
N ARG A 16 6.44 -3.91 -24.17
CA ARG A 16 7.75 -3.96 -23.49
C ARG A 16 7.71 -3.51 -22.03
N THR A 17 6.94 -2.46 -21.73
CA THR A 17 6.79 -1.99 -20.34
C THR A 17 6.03 -2.99 -19.48
N LEU A 18 5.01 -3.65 -20.02
CA LEU A 18 4.27 -4.70 -19.32
C LEU A 18 5.13 -5.93 -19.06
N GLU A 19 5.93 -6.36 -20.04
CA GLU A 19 6.90 -7.46 -19.88
C GLU A 19 7.91 -7.14 -18.78
N GLY A 20 8.53 -5.96 -18.83
CA GLY A 20 9.47 -5.52 -17.80
C GLY A 20 8.85 -5.42 -16.40
N LEU A 21 7.59 -4.97 -16.29
CA LEU A 21 6.85 -4.95 -15.03
C LEU A 21 6.57 -6.37 -14.51
N ASN A 22 6.23 -7.30 -15.40
CA ASN A 22 5.97 -8.69 -15.03
C ASN A 22 7.26 -9.39 -14.56
N GLU A 23 8.38 -9.17 -15.24
CA GLU A 23 9.68 -9.65 -14.77
C GLU A 23 10.07 -9.06 -13.41
N ALA A 24 9.87 -7.76 -13.21
CA ALA A 24 10.16 -7.10 -11.93
C ALA A 24 9.30 -7.70 -10.79
N LYS A 25 8.02 -7.97 -11.05
CA LYS A 25 7.13 -8.66 -10.12
C LYS A 25 7.60 -10.09 -9.84
N ALA A 26 8.02 -10.84 -10.86
CA ALA A 26 8.55 -12.19 -10.71
C ALA A 26 9.82 -12.23 -9.84
N ARG A 27 10.65 -11.17 -9.91
CA ARG A 27 11.80 -10.95 -9.02
C ARG A 27 11.41 -10.47 -7.61
N GLY A 28 10.12 -10.40 -7.29
CA GLY A 28 9.60 -10.02 -5.97
C GLY A 28 9.45 -8.52 -5.73
N ARG A 29 9.64 -7.65 -6.73
CA ARG A 29 9.39 -6.22 -6.56
C ARG A 29 7.89 -5.95 -6.48
N LYS A 30 7.42 -5.46 -5.32
CA LYS A 30 6.10 -4.86 -5.19
C LYS A 30 6.16 -3.41 -5.67
N GLY A 31 5.64 -3.15 -6.87
CA GLY A 31 5.42 -1.79 -7.36
C GLY A 31 4.27 -1.08 -6.62
N GLY A 32 4.02 0.18 -6.97
CA GLY A 32 2.97 1.02 -6.38
C GLY A 32 3.46 1.92 -5.24
N ARG A 33 2.54 2.66 -4.62
CA ARG A 33 2.84 3.55 -3.49
C ARG A 33 3.26 2.70 -2.28
N PRO A 34 4.39 3.01 -1.61
CA PRO A 34 4.77 2.29 -0.40
C PRO A 34 3.66 2.40 0.64
N GLY A 35 3.31 1.26 1.24
CA GLY A 35 2.33 1.19 2.31
C GLY A 35 2.84 1.88 3.58
N VAL A 36 1.96 1.97 4.57
CA VAL A 36 2.35 2.38 5.93
C VAL A 36 3.39 1.38 6.46
N THR A 37 4.49 1.89 7.00
CA THR A 37 5.57 1.08 7.57
C THR A 37 5.08 0.28 8.77
N GLU A 38 5.71 -0.86 9.02
CA GLU A 38 5.31 -1.75 10.12
C GLU A 38 5.49 -1.08 11.49
N ASP A 39 6.53 -0.25 11.65
CA ASP A 39 6.78 0.52 12.87
C ASP A 39 5.60 1.43 13.22
N VAL A 40 5.03 2.10 12.22
CA VAL A 40 3.87 2.97 12.41
C VAL A 40 2.63 2.15 12.78
N LYS A 41 2.45 0.95 12.19
CA LYS A 41 1.34 0.07 12.58
C LYS A 41 1.47 -0.41 14.02
N ASN A 42 2.66 -0.82 14.43
CA ASN A 42 2.95 -1.25 15.79
C ASN A 42 2.75 -0.11 16.78
N TYR A 43 3.19 1.11 16.44
CA TYR A 43 2.99 2.27 17.28
C TYR A 43 1.51 2.65 17.42
N VAL A 44 0.73 2.56 16.33
CA VAL A 44 -0.72 2.76 16.35
C VAL A 44 -1.41 1.74 17.27
N MET A 45 -1.04 0.45 17.17
CA MET A 45 -1.61 -0.60 18.01
C MET A 45 -1.22 -0.42 19.49
N TYR A 46 0.05 -0.07 19.74
CA TYR A 46 0.53 0.23 21.09
C TYR A 46 -0.27 1.35 21.74
N LEU A 47 -0.51 2.46 21.02
CA LEU A 47 -1.35 3.55 21.53
C LEU A 47 -2.79 3.08 21.76
N TYR A 48 -3.33 2.25 20.88
CA TYR A 48 -4.69 1.74 21.02
C TYR A 48 -4.88 0.84 22.26
N ASP A 49 -3.90 -0.03 22.55
CA ASP A 49 -3.98 -0.98 23.67
C ASP A 49 -3.58 -0.37 25.02
N ASN A 50 -2.60 0.53 25.04
CA ASN A 50 -2.03 1.07 26.29
C ASN A 50 -2.66 2.40 26.71
N THR A 51 -3.40 3.07 25.84
CA THR A 51 -4.01 4.38 26.15
C THR A 51 -5.48 4.42 25.76
N LYS A 52 -6.31 5.11 26.56
CA LYS A 52 -7.72 5.36 26.23
C LYS A 52 -7.88 6.54 25.25
N LEU A 53 -6.99 6.66 24.26
CA LEU A 53 -7.05 7.74 23.27
C LEU A 53 -8.11 7.47 22.20
N SER A 54 -8.75 8.54 21.73
CA SER A 54 -9.66 8.50 20.60
C SER A 54 -8.92 8.23 19.29
N GLY A 55 -9.57 7.59 18.32
CA GLY A 55 -8.98 7.34 17.00
C GLY A 55 -8.53 8.61 16.26
N ASN A 56 -9.13 9.78 16.56
CA ASN A 56 -8.66 11.07 16.06
C ASN A 56 -7.33 11.50 16.70
N GLU A 57 -7.17 11.27 18.00
CA GLU A 57 -5.95 11.65 18.73
C GLU A 57 -4.77 10.76 18.34
N ILE A 58 -5.04 9.46 18.13
CA ILE A 58 -4.05 8.51 17.61
C ILE A 58 -3.60 8.92 16.21
N ALA A 59 -4.53 9.28 15.33
CA ALA A 59 -4.22 9.76 13.97
C ALA A 59 -3.31 11.00 14.01
N ASN A 60 -3.63 11.98 14.85
CA ASN A 60 -2.81 13.20 15.00
C ASN A 60 -1.40 12.90 15.52
N LYS A 61 -1.25 11.96 16.47
CA LYS A 61 0.06 11.58 17.03
C LYS A 61 0.92 10.75 16.07
N THR A 62 0.30 9.92 15.26
CA THR A 62 1.00 8.97 14.37
C THR A 62 1.20 9.50 12.95
N GLY A 63 0.57 10.64 12.62
CA GLY A 63 0.64 11.25 11.29
C GLY A 63 -0.11 10.48 10.21
N VAL A 64 -0.89 9.46 10.58
CA VAL A 64 -1.75 8.70 9.65
C VAL A 64 -3.21 9.15 9.75
N SER A 65 -3.98 8.95 8.67
CA SER A 65 -5.40 9.29 8.70
C SER A 65 -6.18 8.41 9.70
N ARG A 66 -7.28 8.94 10.25
CA ARG A 66 -8.20 8.14 11.09
C ARG A 66 -8.66 6.86 10.40
N SER A 67 -8.93 6.91 9.09
CA SER A 67 -9.31 5.73 8.30
C SER A 67 -8.19 4.67 8.27
N THR A 68 -6.93 5.10 8.26
CA THR A 68 -5.76 4.22 8.31
C THR A 68 -5.62 3.56 9.67
N VAL A 69 -5.87 4.28 10.77
CA VAL A 69 -5.87 3.72 12.13
C VAL A 69 -6.87 2.56 12.26
N TYR A 70 -8.13 2.76 11.87
CA TYR A 70 -9.13 1.68 11.93
C TYR A 70 -8.87 0.54 10.95
N ARG A 71 -8.24 0.83 9.80
CA ARG A 71 -7.82 -0.21 8.86
C ARG A 71 -6.74 -1.11 9.47
N ILE A 72 -5.72 -0.52 10.10
CA ILE A 72 -4.66 -1.25 10.80
C ILE A 72 -5.27 -2.12 11.90
N LYS A 73 -6.18 -1.57 12.71
CA LYS A 73 -6.88 -2.34 13.75
C LYS A 73 -7.59 -3.57 13.19
N ARG A 74 -8.37 -3.42 12.12
CA ARG A 74 -9.09 -4.54 11.49
C ARG A 74 -8.14 -5.57 10.88
N GLU A 75 -7.04 -5.13 10.26
CA GLU A 75 -6.01 -6.04 9.73
C GLU A 75 -5.36 -6.85 10.86
N TYR A 76 -5.08 -6.20 12.01
CA TYR A 76 -4.55 -6.86 13.20
C TYR A 76 -5.53 -7.89 13.79
N GLU A 77 -6.80 -7.53 13.97
CA GLU A 77 -7.85 -8.45 14.45
C GLU A 77 -8.00 -9.68 13.54
N ARG A 78 -7.93 -9.51 12.21
CA ARG A 78 -7.96 -10.64 11.26
C ARG A 78 -6.76 -11.55 11.40
N SER A 79 -5.56 -10.99 11.64
CA SER A 79 -4.35 -11.80 11.85
C SER A 79 -4.40 -12.62 13.14
N LYS A 80 -5.02 -12.10 14.21
CA LYS A 80 -5.23 -12.83 15.47
C LYS A 80 -6.28 -13.93 15.38
N GLY A 81 -7.35 -13.73 14.61
CA GLY A 81 -8.42 -14.73 14.46
C GLY A 81 -8.15 -15.84 13.43
N ALA A 82 -7.04 -15.76 12.69
CA ALA A 82 -6.63 -16.74 11.70
C ALA A 82 -5.59 -17.77 12.23
N ASN A 83 -5.21 -17.67 13.51
CA ASN A 83 -4.36 -18.63 14.23
C ASN A 83 -5.17 -19.43 15.24
#